data_AF-A0A2W4L4H3-F1
#
_entry.id   AF-A0A2W4L4H3-F1
#
_cell.length_a   1.000
_cell.length_b   1.000
_cell.length_c   1.000
_cell.angle_alpha   90.00
_cell.angle_beta   90.00
_cell.angle_gamma   90.00
#
_symmetry.space_group_name_H-M   'P 1'
#
loop_
_entity.id
_entity.type
_entity.pdbx_description
1 polymer ?
#
loop_
_entity_poly.entity_id
_entity_poly.type
_entity_poly.pdbx_seq_one_letter_code
_entity_poly.pdbx_strand_id
1 'polypeptide(L)'
;MTAQVVREREVRAHALLGFAFVGVPVVVSAYCLVVDALLVDRPLGGARAAYAGWVVAALGVLLWIVLRRRPGRWPVFARVVVVATTLALVISVLVSSVGAERSLPLVLAAVVPVPFIVVGVPALAARAARRLTMPLVPDMADSAYEWAIPVRGMRRVALTVGTTSLEVRKDASFLLELLDLDSSRATKYPLSAVSWVWDASISGTAPANLPRAIRGEIDEVSGPAVGLRVYGHDWVLPVESADAVVALLRRRIGLDEPGS
;
A
#
# COMPACT_ATOMS: atom_id res chain seq x y z
N MET A 1 11.03 25.17 -5.88
CA MET A 1 11.64 24.00 -6.56
C MET A 1 11.09 22.66 -6.06
N THR A 2 10.52 22.58 -4.86
CA THR A 2 10.04 21.34 -4.22
C THR A 2 8.65 20.88 -4.69
N ALA A 3 7.71 21.78 -4.97
CA ALA A 3 6.36 21.42 -5.45
C ALA A 3 6.37 20.66 -6.80
N GLN A 4 7.29 21.00 -7.71
CA GLN A 4 7.47 20.30 -8.97
C GLN A 4 7.98 18.87 -8.78
N VAL A 5 8.87 18.65 -7.80
CA VAL A 5 9.38 17.33 -7.43
C VAL A 5 8.28 16.45 -6.82
N VAL A 6 7.42 17.02 -5.97
CA VAL A 6 6.27 16.29 -5.40
C VAL A 6 5.30 15.86 -6.51
N ARG A 7 4.95 16.78 -7.42
CA ARG A 7 4.06 16.48 -8.56
C ARG A 7 4.63 15.39 -9.48
N GLU A 8 5.92 15.43 -9.77
CA GLU A 8 6.57 14.41 -10.60
C GLU A 8 6.58 13.03 -9.91
N ARG A 9 6.79 12.99 -8.58
CA ARG A 9 6.67 11.75 -7.79
C ARG A 9 5.25 11.20 -7.84
N GLU A 10 4.25 12.06 -7.68
CA GLU A 10 2.84 11.67 -7.75
C GLU A 10 2.49 11.07 -9.10
N VAL A 11 2.81 11.75 -10.20
CA VAL A 11 2.52 11.25 -11.55
C VAL A 11 3.17 9.89 -11.79
N ARG A 12 4.45 9.74 -11.43
CA ARG A 12 5.17 8.47 -11.61
C ARG A 12 4.60 7.34 -10.76
N ALA A 13 4.24 7.63 -9.51
CA ALA A 13 3.65 6.63 -8.63
C ALA A 13 2.27 6.18 -9.12
N HIS A 14 1.44 7.12 -9.59
CA HIS A 14 0.13 6.81 -10.17
C HIS A 14 0.25 6.06 -11.50
N ALA A 15 1.26 6.36 -12.32
CA ALA A 15 1.54 5.60 -13.53
C ALA A 15 1.94 4.15 -13.21
N LEU A 16 2.83 3.94 -12.23
CA LEU A 16 3.23 2.60 -11.79
C LEU A 16 2.05 1.82 -11.20
N LEU A 17 1.22 2.47 -10.39
CA LEU A 17 0.04 1.85 -9.79
C LEU A 17 -1.03 1.53 -10.84
N GLY A 18 -1.31 2.45 -11.77
CA GLY A 18 -2.23 2.24 -12.88
C GLY A 18 -1.77 1.11 -13.79
N PHE A 19 -0.46 1.03 -14.08
CA PHE A 19 0.10 -0.10 -14.79
C PHE A 19 -0.07 -1.41 -14.01
N ALA A 20 0.20 -1.43 -12.71
CA ALA A 20 0.04 -2.61 -11.87
C ALA A 20 -1.41 -3.11 -11.76
N PHE A 21 -2.38 -2.18 -11.63
CA PHE A 21 -3.79 -2.53 -11.36
C PHE A 21 -4.62 -2.71 -12.62
N VAL A 22 -4.25 -2.06 -13.73
CA VAL A 22 -5.02 -2.05 -14.97
C VAL A 22 -4.18 -2.58 -16.13
N GLY A 23 -2.95 -2.07 -16.27
CA GLY A 23 -2.04 -2.48 -17.34
C GLY A 23 -1.77 -3.99 -17.36
N VAL A 24 -1.41 -4.58 -16.21
CA VAL A 24 -1.12 -6.02 -16.13
C VAL A 24 -2.35 -6.88 -16.46
N PRO A 25 -3.54 -6.68 -15.86
CA PRO A 25 -4.73 -7.42 -16.27
C PRO A 25 -5.07 -7.28 -17.76
N VAL A 26 -4.91 -6.10 -18.35
CA VAL A 26 -5.15 -5.87 -19.79
C VAL A 26 -4.13 -6.62 -20.65
N VAL A 27 -2.84 -6.56 -20.29
CA VAL A 27 -1.77 -7.30 -20.99
C VAL A 27 -1.99 -8.80 -20.91
N VAL A 28 -2.40 -9.32 -19.75
CA VAL A 28 -2.76 -10.74 -19.58
C VAL A 28 -3.97 -11.10 -20.43
N SER A 29 -4.98 -10.23 -20.50
CA SER A 29 -6.16 -10.45 -21.35
C SER A 29 -5.79 -10.55 -22.83
N ALA A 30 -4.94 -9.62 -23.31
CA ALA A 30 -4.44 -9.64 -24.68
C ALA A 30 -3.58 -10.88 -24.96
N TYR A 31 -2.73 -11.25 -24.01
CA TYR A 31 -1.92 -12.46 -24.10
C TYR A 31 -2.80 -13.72 -24.21
N CYS A 32 -3.86 -13.85 -23.41
CA CYS A 32 -4.79 -14.97 -23.51
C CYS A 32 -5.47 -15.05 -24.88
N LEU A 33 -5.86 -13.91 -25.47
CA LEU A 33 -6.43 -13.87 -26.82
C LEU A 33 -5.44 -14.35 -27.88
N VAL A 34 -4.18 -13.94 -27.77
CA VAL A 34 -3.12 -14.35 -28.71
C VAL A 34 -2.82 -15.84 -28.58
N VAL A 35 -2.72 -16.36 -27.35
CA VAL A 35 -2.50 -17.79 -27.08
C VAL A 35 -3.65 -18.64 -27.62
N ASP A 36 -4.90 -18.23 -27.39
CA ASP A 36 -6.08 -18.93 -27.89
C ASP A 36 -6.11 -18.94 -29.43
N ALA A 37 -5.85 -17.79 -30.07
CA ALA A 37 -5.80 -17.69 -31.53
C ALA A 37 -4.70 -18.55 -32.18
N LEU A 38 -3.57 -18.77 -31.48
CA LEU A 38 -2.43 -19.51 -32.01
C LEU A 38 -2.50 -21.02 -31.72
N LEU A 39 -3.12 -21.42 -30.62
CA LEU A 39 -3.03 -22.79 -30.10
C LEU A 39 -4.35 -23.55 -30.07
N VAL A 40 -5.49 -22.88 -30.29
CA VAL A 40 -6.83 -23.48 -30.14
C VAL A 40 -7.64 -23.34 -31.42
N ASP A 41 -8.06 -24.47 -31.99
CA ASP A 41 -8.85 -24.49 -33.24
C ASP A 41 -10.31 -24.00 -33.05
N ARG A 42 -10.80 -23.91 -31.81
CA ARG A 42 -12.12 -23.38 -31.44
C ARG A 42 -12.01 -22.29 -30.35
N PRO A 43 -12.08 -20.99 -30.71
CA PRO A 43 -11.64 -19.87 -29.86
C PRO A 43 -12.63 -19.44 -28.74
N LEU A 44 -13.38 -20.38 -28.16
CA LEU A 44 -14.37 -20.06 -27.12
C LEU A 44 -13.75 -19.85 -25.74
N GLY A 45 -12.54 -20.36 -25.51
CA GLY A 45 -11.81 -20.26 -24.24
C GLY A 45 -11.14 -18.89 -24.03
N GLY A 46 -10.46 -18.37 -25.05
CA GLY A 46 -9.73 -17.10 -24.98
C GLY A 46 -10.63 -15.88 -24.80
N ALA A 47 -11.82 -15.88 -25.39
CA ALA A 47 -12.79 -14.80 -25.22
C ALA A 47 -13.26 -14.67 -23.75
N ARG A 48 -13.50 -15.80 -23.07
CA ARG A 48 -13.88 -15.83 -21.64
C ARG A 48 -12.71 -15.39 -20.75
N ALA A 49 -11.50 -15.80 -21.10
CA ALA A 49 -10.27 -15.39 -20.42
C ALA A 49 -10.04 -13.88 -20.49
N ALA A 50 -10.19 -13.33 -21.69
CA ALA A 50 -10.07 -11.90 -21.93
C ALA A 50 -11.13 -11.12 -21.16
N TYR A 51 -12.38 -11.61 -21.16
CA TYR A 51 -13.46 -11.01 -20.37
C TYR A 51 -13.13 -11.00 -18.87
N ALA A 52 -12.63 -12.11 -18.32
CA ALA A 52 -12.23 -12.18 -16.91
C ALA A 52 -11.12 -11.18 -16.59
N GLY A 53 -10.10 -11.03 -17.44
CA GLY A 53 -9.06 -10.04 -17.24
C GLY A 53 -9.55 -8.59 -17.36
N TRP A 54 -10.53 -8.30 -18.21
CA TRP A 54 -11.21 -6.99 -18.23
C TRP A 54 -12.02 -6.72 -16.96
N VAL A 55 -12.71 -7.72 -16.41
CA VAL A 55 -13.39 -7.60 -15.10
C VAL A 55 -12.39 -7.29 -13.99
N VAL A 56 -11.23 -7.96 -13.99
CA VAL A 56 -10.16 -7.69 -13.03
C VAL A 56 -9.57 -6.28 -13.23
N ALA A 57 -9.41 -5.82 -14.47
CA ALA A 57 -8.97 -4.45 -14.77
C ALA A 57 -9.98 -3.41 -14.23
N ALA A 58 -11.28 -3.64 -14.43
CA ALA A 58 -12.33 -2.76 -13.91
C ALA A 58 -12.32 -2.72 -12.37
N LEU A 59 -12.15 -3.88 -11.72
CA LEU A 59 -11.95 -3.94 -10.26
C LEU A 59 -10.68 -3.20 -9.83
N GLY A 60 -9.58 -3.32 -10.59
CA GLY A 60 -8.35 -2.58 -10.38
C GLY A 60 -8.54 -1.06 -10.47
N VAL A 61 -9.34 -0.57 -11.42
CA VAL A 61 -9.72 0.85 -11.51
C VAL A 61 -10.53 1.28 -10.29
N LEU A 62 -11.52 0.49 -9.88
CA LEU A 62 -12.33 0.80 -8.70
C LEU A 62 -11.46 0.89 -7.44
N LEU A 63 -10.59 -0.10 -7.24
CA LEU A 63 -9.63 -0.12 -6.13
C LEU A 63 -8.69 1.07 -6.21
N TRP A 64 -8.21 1.44 -7.38
CA TRP A 64 -7.38 2.62 -7.56
C TRP A 64 -8.11 3.90 -7.13
N ILE A 65 -9.36 4.12 -7.55
CA ILE A 65 -10.14 5.31 -7.19
C ILE A 65 -10.34 5.40 -5.68
N VAL A 66 -10.67 4.28 -5.03
CA VAL A 66 -10.94 4.21 -3.59
C VAL A 66 -9.65 4.37 -2.77
N LEU A 67 -8.55 3.76 -3.22
CA LEU A 67 -7.30 3.66 -2.45
C LEU A 67 -6.22 4.63 -2.91
N ARG A 68 -6.46 5.48 -3.91
CA ARG A 68 -5.47 6.46 -4.39
C ARG A 68 -4.88 7.32 -3.26
N ARG A 69 -5.65 7.57 -2.20
CA ARG A 69 -5.19 8.37 -1.05
C ARG A 69 -4.44 7.57 0.02
N ARG A 70 -4.31 6.25 -0.13
CA ARG A 70 -3.78 5.32 0.89
C ARG A 70 -2.58 4.52 0.38
N PRO A 71 -1.42 5.16 0.12
CA PRO A 71 -0.24 4.50 -0.44
C PRO A 71 0.25 3.30 0.39
N GLY A 72 0.10 3.33 1.71
CA GLY A 72 0.44 2.20 2.59
C GLY A 72 -0.35 0.92 2.29
N ARG A 73 -1.55 1.02 1.72
CA ARG A 73 -2.40 -0.14 1.39
C ARG A 73 -2.18 -0.68 -0.02
N TRP A 74 -1.51 0.07 -0.90
CA TRP A 74 -1.35 -0.34 -2.31
C TRP A 74 -0.70 -1.71 -2.50
N PRO A 75 0.38 -2.09 -1.77
CA PRO A 75 0.99 -3.42 -1.95
C PRO A 75 0.07 -4.56 -1.54
N VAL A 76 -0.83 -4.32 -0.58
CA VAL A 76 -1.82 -5.30 -0.12
C VAL A 76 -2.86 -5.55 -1.21
N PHE A 77 -3.45 -4.48 -1.74
CA PHE A 77 -4.45 -4.60 -2.81
C PHE A 77 -3.84 -5.08 -4.13
N ALA A 78 -2.57 -4.79 -4.40
CA ALA A 78 -1.84 -5.37 -5.52
C ALA A 78 -1.84 -6.90 -5.49
N ARG A 79 -1.78 -7.51 -4.31
CA ARG A 79 -1.87 -8.98 -4.16
C ARG A 79 -3.25 -9.50 -4.51
N VAL A 80 -4.32 -8.77 -4.19
CA VAL A 80 -5.70 -9.14 -4.59
C VAL A 80 -5.81 -9.16 -6.11
N VAL A 81 -5.29 -8.12 -6.78
CA VAL A 81 -5.25 -8.06 -8.25
C VAL A 81 -4.41 -9.20 -8.83
N VAL A 82 -3.26 -9.53 -8.24
CA VAL A 82 -2.43 -10.68 -8.65
C VAL A 82 -3.20 -11.98 -8.56
N VAL A 83 -3.85 -12.24 -7.42
CA VAL A 83 -4.59 -13.50 -7.20
C VAL A 83 -5.73 -13.60 -8.21
N ALA A 84 -6.51 -12.53 -8.40
CA ALA A 84 -7.61 -12.51 -9.36
C ALA A 84 -7.12 -12.69 -10.80
N THR A 85 -6.04 -12.00 -11.20
CA THR A 85 -5.45 -12.10 -12.55
C THR A 85 -4.88 -13.49 -12.81
N THR A 86 -4.16 -14.05 -11.84
CA THR A 86 -3.58 -15.39 -11.93
C THR A 86 -4.66 -16.45 -11.99
N LEU A 87 -5.70 -16.34 -11.17
CA LEU A 87 -6.81 -17.26 -11.16
C LEU A 87 -7.58 -17.22 -12.49
N ALA A 88 -7.84 -16.02 -13.03
CA ALA A 88 -8.47 -15.86 -14.34
C ALA A 88 -7.66 -16.54 -15.45
N LEU A 89 -6.33 -16.36 -15.44
CA LEU A 89 -5.42 -17.02 -16.39
C LEU A 89 -5.45 -18.55 -16.27
N VAL A 90 -5.34 -19.08 -15.04
CA VAL A 90 -5.31 -20.53 -14.78
C VAL A 90 -6.64 -21.19 -15.17
N ILE A 91 -7.78 -20.63 -14.74
CA ILE A 91 -9.10 -21.17 -15.08
C ILE A 91 -9.28 -21.20 -16.59
N SER A 92 -8.87 -20.14 -17.29
CA SER A 92 -9.01 -20.04 -18.73
C SER A 92 -8.24 -21.12 -19.48
N VAL A 93 -7.00 -21.37 -19.07
CA VAL A 93 -6.18 -22.42 -19.67
C VAL A 93 -6.68 -23.81 -19.31
N LEU A 94 -7.14 -24.04 -18.07
CA LEU A 94 -7.75 -25.31 -17.70
C LEU A 94 -8.97 -25.61 -18.58
N VAL A 95 -9.91 -24.67 -18.70
CA VAL A 95 -11.10 -24.83 -19.55
C VAL A 95 -10.72 -25.07 -21.02
N SER A 96 -9.70 -24.38 -21.52
CA SER A 96 -9.26 -24.51 -22.92
C SER A 96 -8.44 -25.78 -23.19
N SER A 97 -7.84 -26.37 -22.15
CA SER A 97 -7.04 -27.59 -22.25
C SER A 97 -7.86 -28.89 -22.18
N VAL A 98 -9.12 -28.82 -21.70
CA VAL A 98 -10.02 -29.99 -21.61
C VAL A 98 -10.37 -30.45 -23.03
N GLY A 99 -9.85 -31.63 -23.41
CA GLY A 99 -10.09 -32.25 -24.71
C GLY A 99 -9.18 -31.78 -25.84
N ALA A 100 -8.14 -30.97 -25.54
CA ALA A 100 -7.18 -30.51 -26.53
C ALA A 100 -5.99 -31.47 -26.65
N GLU A 101 -5.67 -31.90 -27.88
CA GLU A 101 -4.45 -32.66 -28.19
C GLU A 101 -3.16 -31.86 -27.88
N ARG A 102 -3.27 -30.52 -27.84
CA ARG A 102 -2.21 -29.56 -27.52
C ARG A 102 -2.30 -29.02 -26.08
N SER A 103 -2.62 -29.86 -25.12
CA SER A 103 -2.76 -29.46 -23.70
C SER A 103 -1.44 -28.96 -23.08
N LEU A 104 -0.31 -29.60 -23.40
CA LEU A 104 1.01 -29.23 -22.86
C LEU A 104 1.45 -27.78 -23.20
N PRO A 105 1.44 -27.31 -24.46
CA PRO A 105 1.81 -25.93 -24.78
C PRO A 105 0.85 -24.89 -24.17
N LEU A 106 -0.44 -25.20 -24.04
CA LEU A 106 -1.41 -24.34 -23.35
C LEU A 106 -1.07 -24.19 -21.86
N VAL A 107 -0.76 -25.28 -21.18
CA VAL A 107 -0.36 -25.26 -19.77
C VAL A 107 0.93 -24.46 -19.58
N LEU A 108 1.94 -24.65 -20.43
CA LEU A 108 3.17 -23.85 -20.39
C LEU A 108 2.90 -22.37 -20.62
N ALA A 109 2.03 -22.02 -21.57
CA ALA A 109 1.64 -20.64 -21.84
C ALA A 109 0.94 -19.97 -20.64
N ALA A 110 0.20 -20.71 -19.80
CA ALA A 110 -0.30 -20.19 -18.53
C ALA A 110 0.79 -20.06 -17.46
N VAL A 111 1.65 -21.06 -17.30
CA VAL A 111 2.59 -21.12 -16.17
C VAL A 111 3.73 -20.10 -16.30
N VAL A 112 4.22 -19.86 -17.51
CA VAL A 112 5.35 -18.94 -17.78
C VAL A 112 5.11 -17.50 -17.27
N PRO A 113 3.97 -16.83 -17.51
CA PRO A 113 3.74 -15.46 -17.04
C PRO A 113 3.45 -15.35 -15.53
N VAL A 114 2.97 -16.41 -14.87
CA VAL A 114 2.59 -16.39 -13.44
C VAL A 114 3.68 -15.84 -12.51
N PRO A 115 4.94 -16.30 -12.52
CA PRO A 115 5.97 -15.76 -11.64
C PRO A 115 6.21 -14.25 -11.86
N PHE A 116 6.13 -13.78 -13.10
CA PHE A 116 6.28 -12.36 -13.42
C PHE A 116 5.11 -11.53 -12.87
N ILE A 117 3.89 -12.05 -12.92
CA ILE A 117 2.72 -11.38 -12.35
C ILE A 117 2.81 -11.36 -10.82
N VAL A 118 3.08 -12.53 -10.22
CA VAL A 118 3.12 -12.72 -8.76
C VAL A 118 4.20 -11.87 -8.09
N VAL A 119 5.36 -11.72 -8.72
CA VAL A 119 6.46 -10.91 -8.17
C VAL A 119 6.39 -9.46 -8.67
N GLY A 120 6.12 -9.26 -9.95
CA GLY A 120 6.22 -7.95 -10.60
C GLY A 120 5.15 -6.96 -10.14
N VAL A 121 3.88 -7.38 -10.04
CA VAL A 121 2.77 -6.48 -9.66
C VAL A 121 2.93 -5.97 -8.21
N PRO A 122 3.19 -6.82 -7.20
CA PRO A 122 3.40 -6.33 -5.84
C PRO A 122 4.67 -5.51 -5.71
N ALA A 123 5.73 -5.85 -6.45
CA ALA A 123 6.97 -5.07 -6.46
C ALA A 123 6.75 -3.67 -7.06
N LEU A 124 5.98 -3.55 -8.15
CA LEU A 124 5.59 -2.28 -8.76
C LEU A 124 4.75 -1.43 -7.80
N ALA A 125 3.75 -2.02 -7.15
CA ALA A 125 2.93 -1.32 -6.16
C ALA A 125 3.74 -0.89 -4.93
N ALA A 126 4.65 -1.74 -4.45
CA ALA A 126 5.58 -1.38 -3.37
C ALA A 126 6.53 -0.26 -3.77
N ARG A 127 7.04 -0.29 -5.02
CA ARG A 127 7.89 0.78 -5.56
C ARG A 127 7.11 2.09 -5.72
N ALA A 128 5.87 2.04 -6.17
CA ALA A 128 4.98 3.19 -6.27
C ALA A 128 4.71 3.81 -4.88
N ALA A 129 4.40 2.97 -3.90
CA ALA A 129 4.20 3.39 -2.51
C ALA A 129 5.47 4.04 -1.94
N ARG A 130 6.64 3.37 -2.05
CA ARG A 130 7.93 3.91 -1.58
C ARG A 130 8.31 5.23 -2.24
N ARG A 131 8.04 5.39 -3.54
CA ARG A 131 8.32 6.64 -4.27
C ARG A 131 7.50 7.83 -3.75
N LEU A 132 6.30 7.58 -3.26
CA LEU A 132 5.45 8.61 -2.64
C LEU A 132 5.86 8.86 -1.20
N THR A 133 6.10 7.80 -0.43
CA THR A 133 6.31 7.90 1.02
C THR A 133 7.75 8.22 1.42
N MET A 134 8.73 8.05 0.53
CA MET A 134 10.15 8.24 0.85
C MET A 134 10.92 8.98 -0.27
N PRO A 135 11.85 9.90 0.08
CA PRO A 135 12.04 10.49 1.41
C PRO A 135 10.86 11.40 1.79
N LEU A 136 10.54 11.44 3.09
CA LEU A 136 9.50 12.30 3.65
C LEU A 136 9.94 13.77 3.56
N VAL A 137 9.13 14.62 2.94
CA VAL A 137 9.41 16.05 2.75
C VAL A 137 8.27 16.86 3.40
N PRO A 138 8.54 17.98 4.08
CA PRO A 138 7.49 18.77 4.76
C PRO A 138 6.35 19.22 3.83
N ASP A 139 6.65 19.49 2.55
CA ASP A 139 5.65 19.86 1.53
C ASP A 139 4.59 18.78 1.25
N MET A 140 4.82 17.54 1.72
CA MET A 140 3.85 16.45 1.65
C MET A 140 2.69 16.61 2.64
N ALA A 141 2.81 17.51 3.62
CA ALA A 141 1.74 17.80 4.59
C ALA A 141 0.45 18.29 3.92
N ASP A 142 0.59 19.08 2.85
CA ASP A 142 -0.52 19.69 2.11
C ASP A 142 -1.20 18.70 1.15
N SER A 143 -0.62 17.51 0.98
CA SER A 143 -1.17 16.50 0.07
C SER A 143 -2.40 15.81 0.65
N ALA A 144 -3.23 15.24 -0.22
CA ALA A 144 -4.43 14.49 0.15
C ALA A 144 -4.15 13.04 0.61
N TYR A 145 -2.88 12.64 0.75
CA TYR A 145 -2.50 11.26 1.08
C TYR A 145 -2.45 11.00 2.59
N GLU A 146 -2.73 9.75 2.95
CA GLU A 146 -2.50 9.15 4.26
C GLU A 146 -1.07 8.59 4.32
N TRP A 147 -0.27 9.10 5.24
CA TRP A 147 1.15 8.75 5.38
C TRP A 147 1.34 7.68 6.46
N ALA A 148 1.63 6.44 6.06
CA ALA A 148 1.99 5.38 7.00
C ALA A 148 3.50 5.44 7.30
N ILE A 149 3.84 5.93 8.49
CA ILE A 149 5.23 6.06 8.98
C ILE A 149 5.53 4.85 9.87
N PRO A 150 6.49 3.99 9.52
CA PRO A 150 6.81 2.81 10.32
C PRO A 150 7.40 3.23 11.67
N VAL A 151 6.91 2.62 12.74
CA VAL A 151 7.45 2.78 14.09
C VAL A 151 8.64 1.83 14.26
N ARG A 152 9.80 2.38 14.60
CA ARG A 152 11.05 1.62 14.71
C ARG A 152 11.04 0.71 15.93
N GLY A 153 11.61 -0.48 15.80
CA GLY A 153 11.62 -1.50 16.86
C GLY A 153 10.31 -2.27 17.00
N MET A 154 9.27 -1.91 16.23
CA MET A 154 8.01 -2.64 16.19
C MET A 154 7.80 -3.28 14.83
N ARG A 155 7.52 -4.58 14.80
CA ARG A 155 7.13 -5.24 13.56
C ARG A 155 5.68 -4.90 13.25
N ARG A 156 5.46 -4.33 12.05
CA ARG A 156 4.11 -4.03 11.53
C ARG A 156 3.34 -3.03 12.40
N VAL A 157 3.99 -2.01 12.94
CA VAL A 157 3.27 -0.88 13.56
C VAL A 157 3.61 0.37 12.78
N ALA A 158 2.59 1.12 12.39
CA ALA A 158 2.74 2.36 11.65
C ALA A 158 1.88 3.46 12.26
N LEU A 159 2.46 4.65 12.36
CA LEU A 159 1.75 5.89 12.60
C LEU A 159 1.20 6.37 11.25
N THR A 160 -0.11 6.28 11.07
CA THR A 160 -0.79 6.76 9.87
C THR A 160 -1.27 8.18 10.08
N VAL A 161 -0.65 9.13 9.40
CA VAL A 161 -1.04 10.54 9.41
C VAL A 161 -1.95 10.80 8.22
N GLY A 162 -3.26 10.84 8.47
CA GLY A 162 -4.28 11.21 7.49
C GLY A 162 -4.49 12.72 7.40
N THR A 163 -5.44 13.16 6.58
CA THR A 163 -5.77 14.59 6.42
C THR A 163 -6.56 15.16 7.59
N THR A 164 -7.35 14.33 8.28
CA THR A 164 -8.21 14.75 9.41
C THR A 164 -7.98 13.93 10.68
N SER A 165 -7.19 12.86 10.60
CA SER A 165 -6.99 11.93 11.70
C SER A 165 -5.59 11.38 11.74
N LEU A 166 -5.12 11.13 12.95
CA LEU A 166 -3.90 10.41 13.27
C LEU A 166 -4.29 9.03 13.80
N GLU A 167 -3.80 7.98 13.16
CA GLU A 167 -4.14 6.60 13.52
C GLU A 167 -2.87 5.84 13.85
N VAL A 168 -2.84 5.23 15.04
CA VAL A 168 -1.78 4.30 15.42
C VAL A 168 -2.34 2.91 15.20
N ARG A 169 -1.77 2.18 14.23
CA ARG A 169 -2.26 0.86 13.85
C ARG A 169 -1.13 -0.16 13.81
N LYS A 170 -1.44 -1.35 14.31
CA LYS A 170 -0.67 -2.54 14.01
C LYS A 170 -1.18 -3.09 12.67
N ASP A 171 -0.35 -3.05 11.65
CA ASP A 171 -0.63 -3.66 10.36
C ASP A 171 -0.81 -5.18 10.57
N ALA A 172 -2.06 -5.62 10.49
CA ALA A 172 -2.43 -7.02 10.52
C ALA A 172 -1.86 -7.76 9.30
N SER A 173 -1.83 -9.09 9.37
CA SER A 173 -1.51 -9.89 8.19
C SER A 173 -2.60 -9.75 7.12
N PHE A 174 -2.23 -9.81 5.84
CA PHE A 174 -3.14 -9.64 4.69
C PHE A 174 -4.47 -10.39 4.81
N LEU A 175 -4.43 -11.66 5.22
CA LEU A 175 -5.63 -12.50 5.35
C LEU A 175 -6.54 -12.05 6.49
N LEU A 176 -5.96 -11.51 7.55
CA LEU A 176 -6.68 -11.05 8.72
C LEU A 176 -7.34 -9.69 8.49
N GLU A 177 -6.68 -8.78 7.76
CA GLU A 177 -7.26 -7.48 7.38
C GLU A 177 -8.38 -7.62 6.33
N LEU A 178 -8.30 -8.61 5.43
CA LEU A 178 -9.32 -8.87 4.42
C LEU A 178 -10.60 -9.49 4.99
N LEU A 179 -10.47 -10.33 6.01
CA LEU A 179 -11.59 -11.03 6.65
C LEU A 179 -12.16 -10.27 7.87
N ASP A 180 -11.65 -9.07 8.15
CA ASP A 180 -11.97 -8.27 9.35
C ASP A 180 -11.81 -9.07 10.67
N LEU A 181 -10.97 -10.12 10.63
CA LEU A 181 -10.77 -11.05 11.76
C LEU A 181 -9.78 -10.50 12.78
N ASP A 182 -9.10 -9.40 12.45
CA ASP A 182 -8.10 -8.78 13.31
C ASP A 182 -8.43 -7.29 13.45
N SER A 183 -9.46 -7.03 14.26
CA SER A 183 -9.78 -5.69 14.77
C SER A 183 -8.74 -5.25 15.83
N SER A 184 -7.47 -5.63 15.70
CA SER A 184 -6.44 -5.31 16.68
C SER A 184 -6.15 -3.80 16.69
N ARG A 185 -6.88 -3.12 17.58
CA ARG A 185 -6.55 -1.87 18.26
C ARG A 185 -5.96 -0.77 17.36
N ALA A 186 -6.54 -0.54 16.19
CA ALA A 186 -6.37 0.75 15.53
C ALA A 186 -6.99 1.82 16.43
N THR A 187 -6.16 2.66 17.06
CA THR A 187 -6.70 3.81 17.79
C THR A 187 -6.57 5.04 16.91
N LYS A 188 -7.73 5.55 16.50
CA LYS A 188 -7.86 6.71 15.63
C LYS A 188 -8.18 7.93 16.48
N TYR A 189 -7.37 8.96 16.31
CA TYR A 189 -7.51 10.24 16.97
C TYR A 189 -7.75 11.32 15.91
N PRO A 190 -8.70 12.26 16.11
CA PRO A 190 -8.80 13.39 15.20
C PRO A 190 -7.54 14.25 15.32
N LEU A 191 -7.08 14.84 14.22
CA LEU A 191 -5.88 15.70 14.23
C LEU A 191 -6.05 16.91 15.17
N SER A 192 -7.29 17.39 15.35
CA SER A 192 -7.62 18.45 16.31
C SER A 192 -7.35 18.08 17.78
N ALA A 193 -7.21 16.79 18.10
CA ALA A 193 -6.83 16.35 19.43
C ALA A 193 -5.31 16.46 19.69
N VAL A 194 -4.51 16.67 18.65
CA VAL A 194 -3.05 16.84 18.76
C VAL A 194 -2.77 18.29 19.12
N SER A 195 -2.30 18.50 20.35
CA SER A 195 -2.05 19.84 20.92
C SER A 195 -0.59 20.28 20.80
N TRP A 196 0.35 19.35 20.74
CA TRP A 196 1.77 19.66 20.68
C TRP A 196 2.56 18.56 19.96
N VAL A 197 3.60 18.95 19.22
CA VAL A 197 4.50 18.05 18.50
C VAL A 197 5.94 18.50 18.69
N TRP A 198 6.82 17.61 19.13
CA TRP A 198 8.23 17.90 19.37
C TRP A 198 9.15 16.77 18.89
N ASP A 199 10.39 17.13 18.63
CA ASP A 199 11.45 16.18 18.36
C ASP A 199 11.96 15.60 19.68
N ALA A 200 12.10 14.28 19.75
CA ALA A 200 12.49 13.53 20.94
C ALA A 200 13.57 12.51 20.60
N SER A 201 14.33 12.09 21.61
CA SER A 201 15.28 10.99 21.48
C SER A 201 15.06 10.01 22.61
N ILE A 202 15.03 8.72 22.29
CA ILE A 202 14.88 7.65 23.29
C ILE A 202 16.26 7.04 23.55
N SER A 203 16.63 6.92 24.82
CA SER A 203 17.87 6.28 25.27
C SER A 203 17.56 4.96 26.01
N GLY A 204 17.67 3.83 25.32
CA GLY A 204 17.70 2.49 25.90
C GLY A 204 16.33 1.93 26.28
N THR A 205 15.60 2.61 27.17
CA THR A 205 14.33 2.10 27.70
C THR A 205 13.15 2.55 26.85
N ALA A 206 12.23 1.62 26.57
CA ALA A 206 10.98 1.94 25.90
C ALA A 206 10.24 3.06 26.67
N PRO A 207 9.72 4.09 25.97
CA PRO A 207 9.08 5.21 26.65
C PRO A 207 7.86 4.74 27.45
N ALA A 208 7.75 5.19 28.69
CA ALA A 208 6.66 4.80 29.61
C ALA A 208 5.26 5.15 29.07
N ASN A 209 5.18 6.14 28.18
CA ASN A 209 3.95 6.65 27.60
C ASN A 209 3.84 6.26 26.12
N LEU A 210 3.56 4.99 25.88
CA LEU A 210 3.13 4.49 24.58
C LEU A 210 1.59 4.46 24.52
N PRO A 211 1.00 4.65 23.33
CA PRO A 211 -0.44 4.48 23.15
C PRO A 211 -0.89 3.11 23.68
N ARG A 212 -2.11 3.01 24.24
CA ARG A 212 -2.67 1.73 24.73
C ARG A 212 -2.64 0.62 23.67
N ALA A 213 -2.65 0.98 22.39
CA ALA A 213 -2.51 0.05 21.25
C ALA A 213 -1.14 -0.64 21.16
N ILE A 214 -0.08 -0.01 21.68
CA ILE A 214 1.34 -0.40 21.54
C ILE A 214 1.95 -0.89 22.87
N ARG A 215 1.24 -0.68 23.99
CA ARG A 215 1.74 -0.97 25.33
C ARG A 215 2.13 -2.45 25.48
N GLY A 216 3.44 -2.74 25.60
CA GLY A 216 3.98 -4.07 25.89
C GLY A 216 4.80 -4.75 24.78
N GLU A 217 5.09 -4.08 23.65
CA GLU A 217 5.83 -4.68 22.51
C GLU A 217 7.19 -4.02 22.21
N ILE A 218 7.64 -3.09 23.05
CA ILE A 218 8.94 -2.44 22.89
C ILE A 218 9.75 -2.74 24.16
N ASP A 219 10.78 -3.55 24.03
CA ASP A 219 11.68 -3.88 25.16
C ASP A 219 12.85 -2.88 25.23
N GLU A 220 13.55 -2.63 24.11
CA GLU A 220 14.66 -1.67 24.05
C GLU A 220 14.78 -1.03 22.66
N VAL A 221 14.65 0.30 22.56
CA VAL A 221 14.84 1.05 21.29
C VAL A 221 15.53 2.37 21.57
N SER A 222 16.72 2.58 20.98
CA SER A 222 17.52 3.82 21.13
C SER A 222 17.61 4.61 19.84
N GLY A 223 17.39 5.94 19.88
CA GLY A 223 17.57 6.87 18.76
C GLY A 223 16.37 7.81 18.53
N PRO A 224 16.22 8.39 17.32
CA PRO A 224 15.24 9.44 17.06
C PRO A 224 13.79 8.98 17.28
N ALA A 225 12.98 9.90 17.80
CA ALA A 225 11.60 9.68 18.16
C ALA A 225 10.78 10.96 17.98
N VAL A 226 9.48 10.81 17.77
CA VAL A 226 8.55 11.94 17.68
C VAL A 226 7.68 11.94 18.92
N GLY A 227 7.66 13.10 19.58
CA GLY A 227 6.77 13.38 20.69
C GLY A 227 5.46 14.00 20.21
N LEU A 228 4.33 13.49 20.71
CA LEU A 228 2.98 13.90 20.36
C LEU A 228 2.14 14.05 21.62
N ARG A 229 1.50 15.20 21.84
CA ARG A 229 0.52 15.37 22.92
C ARG A 229 -0.89 15.27 22.36
N VAL A 230 -1.56 14.14 22.58
CA VAL A 230 -2.91 13.86 22.06
C VAL A 230 -3.88 13.74 23.23
N TYR A 231 -4.95 14.56 23.24
CA TYR A 231 -5.90 14.65 24.37
C TYR A 231 -5.22 14.86 25.73
N GLY A 232 -4.11 15.62 25.78
CA GLY A 232 -3.33 15.87 26.99
C GLY A 232 -2.43 14.71 27.43
N HIS A 233 -2.38 13.60 26.68
CA HIS A 233 -1.44 12.51 26.91
C HIS A 233 -0.21 12.65 26.02
N ASP A 234 0.97 12.60 26.63
CA ASP A 234 2.24 12.61 25.91
C ASP A 234 2.56 11.22 25.40
N TRP A 235 2.76 11.07 24.09
CA TRP A 235 3.26 9.87 23.45
C TRP A 235 4.63 10.13 22.85
N VAL A 236 5.50 9.13 22.93
CA VAL A 236 6.81 9.18 22.29
C VAL A 236 6.93 7.95 21.39
N LEU A 237 7.06 8.17 20.08
CA LEU A 237 7.08 7.11 19.07
C LEU A 237 8.45 7.08 18.38
N PRO A 238 9.19 5.96 18.43
CA PRO A 238 10.48 5.83 17.74
C PRO A 238 10.28 5.81 16.22
N VAL A 239 10.93 6.70 15.48
CA VAL A 239 10.85 6.80 14.01
C VAL A 239 12.22 7.15 13.41
N GLU A 240 12.52 6.71 12.20
CA GLU A 240 13.84 6.96 11.58
C GLU A 240 14.09 8.42 11.18
N SER A 241 13.03 9.19 10.88
CA SER A 241 13.14 10.55 10.36
C SER A 241 12.32 11.54 11.20
N ALA A 242 12.64 11.66 12.50
CA ALA A 242 11.86 12.45 13.46
C ALA A 242 11.66 13.90 13.01
N ASP A 243 12.71 14.61 12.60
CA ASP A 243 12.63 15.99 12.10
C ASP A 243 11.61 16.20 10.98
N ALA A 244 11.63 15.31 9.98
CA ALA A 244 10.73 15.38 8.84
C ALA A 244 9.28 15.08 9.23
N VAL A 245 9.07 14.17 10.18
CA VAL A 245 7.74 13.82 10.69
C VAL A 245 7.18 14.95 11.56
N VAL A 246 8.00 15.57 12.42
CA VAL A 246 7.62 16.74 13.21
C VAL A 246 7.23 17.89 12.29
N ALA A 247 8.05 18.22 11.29
CA ALA A 247 7.76 19.28 10.34
C ALA A 247 6.47 19.01 9.54
N LEU A 248 6.24 17.77 9.12
CA LEU A 248 5.00 17.38 8.44
C LEU A 248 3.77 17.55 9.34
N LEU A 249 3.85 17.10 10.59
CA LEU A 249 2.74 17.18 11.54
C LEU A 249 2.44 18.61 11.97
N ARG A 250 3.46 19.43 12.26
CA ARG A 250 3.28 20.84 12.61
C ARG A 250 2.59 21.61 11.50
N ARG A 251 3.04 21.44 10.26
CA ARG A 251 2.40 22.06 9.09
C ARG A 251 0.96 21.60 8.90
N ARG A 252 0.67 20.32 9.11
CA ARG A 252 -0.69 19.77 8.93
C ARG A 252 -1.68 20.16 10.04
N ILE A 253 -1.18 20.41 11.26
CA ILE A 253 -1.99 20.85 12.40
C ILE A 253 -2.07 22.39 12.45
N GLY A 254 -1.23 23.11 11.70
CA GLY A 254 -1.15 24.57 11.72
C GLY A 254 -0.42 25.10 12.96
N LEU A 255 0.50 24.32 13.54
CA LEU A 255 1.30 24.70 14.70
C LEU A 255 2.56 25.52 14.33
N ASP A 256 2.73 25.89 13.06
CA ASP A 256 3.88 26.65 12.57
C ASP A 256 3.80 28.17 12.87
N GLU A 257 2.88 28.64 13.73
CA GLU A 257 2.91 30.02 14.23
C GLU A 257 3.36 30.13 15.68
N PRO A 258 4.54 30.75 15.89
CA PRO A 258 4.64 31.82 16.88
C PRO A 258 5.24 33.06 16.22
N GLY A 259 4.41 34.10 16.00
CA GLY A 259 4.92 35.36 15.45
C GLY A 259 3.90 36.44 15.09
N SER A 260 2.96 36.77 15.99
CA SER A 260 2.43 38.14 16.13
C SER A 260 2.42 38.53 17.59
#